data_AF-A0A9D9PYL2-F1
#
_entry.id   AF-A0A9D9PYL2-F1
#
_cell.length_a   1.000
_cell.length_b   1.000
_cell.length_c   1.000
_cell.angle_alpha   90.00
_cell.angle_beta   90.00
_cell.angle_gamma   90.00
#
_symmetry.space_group_name_H-M   'P 1'
#
loop_
_entity.id
_entity.type
_entity.pdbx_description
1 polymer ?
#
loop_
_entity_poly.entity_id
_entity_poly.type
_entity_poly.pdbx_seq_one_letter_code
_entity_poly.pdbx_strand_id
1 'polypeptide(L)' 'RYGATPQRILDMAILAFAGSYDETIIKHWLSVFIHRFFAQQFKRSCMPDGPKVGSVSLSPRGDWRMPSDACSKLWLDKI' A
#
# COMPACT_ATOMS: atom_id res chain seq x y z
N ARG A 1 4.23 -3.34 8.75
CA ARG A 1 4.88 -4.35 9.62
C ARG A 1 6.21 -4.85 9.05
N TYR A 2 6.25 -5.31 7.79
CA TYR A 2 7.46 -5.94 7.22
C TYR A 2 8.29 -5.06 6.27
N GLY A 3 7.81 -3.87 5.89
CA GLY A 3 8.55 -2.96 5.00
C GLY A 3 8.96 -3.60 3.67
N ALA A 4 8.15 -4.54 3.16
CA ALA A 4 8.47 -5.27 1.94
C ALA A 4 8.65 -4.32 0.75
N THR A 5 9.64 -4.62 -0.09
CA THR A 5 9.86 -3.87 -1.34
C THR A 5 8.70 -4.09 -2.31
N PRO A 6 8.45 -3.15 -3.24
CA PRO A 6 7.41 -3.29 -4.26
C PRO A 6 7.53 -4.61 -5.04
N GLN A 7 8.75 -4.97 -5.47
CA GLN A 7 9.03 -6.24 -6.15
C GLN A 7 8.61 -7.45 -5.31
N ARG A 8 8.98 -7.49 -4.02
CA ARG A 8 8.62 -8.62 -3.16
C ARG A 8 7.11 -8.76 -2.99
N ILE A 9 6.38 -7.64 -2.95
CA ILE A 9 4.90 -7.66 -2.89
C ILE A 9 4.34 -8.24 -4.20
N LEU A 10 4.88 -7.83 -5.35
CA LEU A 10 4.50 -8.35 -6.65
C LEU A 10 4.74 -9.86 -6.73
N ASP A 11 5.95 -10.33 -6.39
CA ASP A 11 6.31 -11.75 -6.44
C ASP A 11 5.38 -12.60 -5.56
N MET A 12 5.12 -12.14 -4.33
CA MET A 12 4.19 -12.82 -3.42
C MET A 12 2.76 -12.84 -3.96
N ALA A 13 2.31 -11.75 -4.60
CA ALA A 13 0.98 -11.68 -5.18
C ALA A 13 0.83 -12.61 -6.39
N ILE A 14 1.83 -12.68 -7.27
CA ILE A 14 1.85 -13.62 -8.40
C ILE A 14 1.71 -15.06 -7.91
N LEU A 15 2.47 -15.44 -6.88
CA LEU A 15 2.38 -16.77 -6.30
C LEU A 15 1.03 -17.04 -5.63
N ALA A 16 0.50 -16.07 -4.87
CA ALA A 16 -0.75 -16.22 -4.15
C ALA A 16 -1.98 -16.28 -5.08
N PHE A 17 -1.92 -15.62 -6.23
CA PHE A 17 -3.01 -15.52 -7.19
C PHE A 17 -2.79 -16.34 -8.48
N ALA A 18 -1.81 -17.25 -8.48
CA ALA A 18 -1.50 -18.09 -9.62
C ALA A 18 -2.74 -18.83 -10.14
N GLY A 19 -2.98 -18.76 -11.45
CA GLY A 19 -4.15 -19.36 -12.11
C GLY A 19 -5.46 -18.60 -11.94
N SER A 20 -5.51 -17.55 -11.10
CA SER A 20 -6.69 -16.68 -10.96
C SER A 20 -6.54 -15.36 -11.71
N TYR A 21 -5.33 -14.79 -11.70
CA TYR A 21 -5.03 -13.53 -12.38
C TYR A 21 -3.67 -13.60 -13.08
N ASP A 22 -3.60 -12.97 -14.26
CA ASP A 22 -2.35 -12.77 -14.96
C ASP A 22 -1.46 -11.75 -14.23
N GLU A 23 -0.16 -11.90 -14.39
CA GLU A 23 0.85 -11.00 -13.81
C GLU A 23 0.58 -9.53 -14.17
N THR A 24 0.13 -9.25 -15.39
CA THR A 24 -0.19 -7.89 -15.86
C THR A 24 -1.32 -7.24 -15.06
N ILE A 25 -2.34 -8.02 -14.69
CA ILE A 25 -3.47 -7.57 -13.87
C ILE A 25 -2.99 -7.26 -12.44
N ILE A 26 -2.17 -8.15 -11.88
CA ILE A 26 -1.61 -7.99 -10.54
C ILE A 26 -0.74 -6.73 -10.50
N LYS A 27 0.15 -6.56 -11.48
CA LYS A 27 1.02 -5.39 -11.61
C LYS A 27 0.22 -4.10 -11.76
N HIS A 28 -0.84 -4.11 -12.57
CA HIS A 28 -1.73 -2.95 -12.74
C HIS A 28 -2.35 -2.52 -11.40
N TRP A 29 -2.97 -3.46 -10.67
CA TRP A 29 -3.63 -3.13 -9.41
C TRP A 29 -2.66 -2.77 -8.29
N LEU A 30 -1.46 -3.38 -8.27
CA LEU A 30 -0.40 -2.98 -7.35
C LEU A 30 0.04 -1.53 -7.59
N SER A 31 0.20 -1.14 -8.86
CA SER A 31 0.56 0.23 -9.24
C SER A 31 -0.53 1.22 -8.81
N VAL A 32 -1.80 0.89 -9.05
CA VAL A 32 -2.95 1.69 -8.60
C VAL A 32 -2.99 1.81 -7.08
N PHE A 33 -2.75 0.71 -6.36
CA PHE A 33 -2.68 0.70 -4.90
C PHE A 33 -1.60 1.65 -4.39
N ILE A 34 -0.35 1.53 -4.87
CA ILE A 34 0.76 2.36 -4.43
C ILE A 34 0.50 3.84 -4.71
N HIS A 35 0.05 4.17 -5.92
CA HIS A 35 -0.25 5.55 -6.27
C HIS A 35 -1.32 6.14 -5.34
N ARG A 36 -2.45 5.45 -5.14
CA ARG A 36 -3.53 5.95 -4.27
C ARG A 36 -3.15 5.94 -2.80
N PHE A 37 -2.37 4.95 -2.36
CA PHE A 37 -1.99 4.83 -0.97
C PHE A 37 -1.13 6.00 -0.51
N PHE A 38 -0.24 6.49 -1.36
CA PHE A 38 0.52 7.73 -1.16
C PHE A 38 -0.35 8.97 -1.32
N ALA A 39 -0.99 9.15 -2.49
CA ALA A 39 -1.71 10.38 -2.83
C ALA A 39 -2.90 10.70 -1.90
N GLN A 40 -3.48 9.69 -1.25
CA GLN A 40 -4.63 9.86 -0.35
C GLN A 40 -4.24 9.98 1.13
N GLN A 41 -2.95 10.13 1.45
CA GLN A 41 -2.50 10.24 2.84
C GLN A 41 -3.08 11.45 3.58
N PHE A 42 -3.30 12.58 2.89
CA PHE A 42 -3.91 13.77 3.51
C PHE A 42 -5.28 13.48 4.14
N LYS A 43 -6.08 12.59 3.53
CA LYS A 43 -7.37 12.17 4.08
C LYS A 43 -7.22 11.40 5.39
N ARG A 44 -6.08 10.70 5.55
CA ARG A 44 -5.79 9.93 6.76
C ARG A 44 -5.34 10.80 7.92
N SER A 45 -4.71 11.93 7.64
CA SER A 45 -4.21 12.89 8.65
C SER A 45 -5.33 13.43 9.56
N CYS A 46 -6.55 13.56 9.04
CA CYS A 46 -7.70 14.11 9.77
C CYS A 46 -8.78 13.06 10.08
N MET A 47 -8.42 11.77 10.21
CA MET A 47 -9.42 10.73 10.52
C MET A 47 -9.96 10.87 11.95
N PRO A 48 -11.27 10.64 12.17
CA PRO A 48 -11.86 10.63 13.50
C PRO A 48 -11.30 9.49 14.36
N ASP A 49 -11.55 9.56 15.66
CA ASP A 49 -11.14 8.50 16.57
C ASP A 49 -11.94 7.21 16.35
N GLY A 50 -11.25 6.09 16.54
CA GLY A 50 -11.83 4.76 16.43
C GLY A 50 -10.87 3.72 17.01
N PRO A 51 -11.38 2.62 17.60
CA PRO A 51 -10.52 1.59 18.15
C PRO A 51 -9.75 0.88 17.04
N LYS A 52 -8.47 0.58 17.29
CA LYS A 52 -7.70 -0.32 16.42
C LYS A 52 -8.30 -1.72 16.51
N VAL A 53 -8.62 -2.31 15.35
CA VAL A 53 -9.05 -3.72 15.23
C VAL A 53 -8.06 -4.45 14.33
N GLY A 54 -7.62 -5.64 14.74
CA GLY A 54 -6.62 -6.44 14.02
C GLY A 54 -5.19 -6.00 14.28
N SER A 55 -4.27 -6.41 13.40
CA SER A 55 -2.82 -6.26 13.62
C SER A 55 -2.24 -4.92 13.15
N VAL A 56 -2.87 -4.25 12.18
CA VAL A 56 -2.40 -3.00 11.55
C VAL A 56 -3.56 -2.02 11.40
N SER A 57 -3.31 -0.74 11.71
CA SER A 57 -4.24 0.38 11.49
C SER A 57 -3.61 1.47 10.62
N LEU A 58 -4.45 2.35 10.06
CA LEU A 58 -4.02 3.49 9.24
C LEU A 58 -4.16 4.84 9.95
N SER A 59 -4.38 4.82 11.28
CA SER A 59 -4.47 6.04 12.07
C SER A 59 -3.12 6.77 12.08
N PRO A 60 -3.09 8.09 11.79
CA PRO A 60 -1.87 8.90 11.91
C PRO A 60 -1.38 8.99 13.37
N ARG A 61 -2.27 8.69 14.33
CA ARG A 61 -1.98 8.64 15.76
C ARG A 61 -1.42 7.28 16.20
N GLY A 62 -1.50 6.25 15.35
CA GLY A 62 -1.14 4.87 15.64
C GLY A 62 -0.04 4.32 14.75
N ASP A 63 -0.36 3.23 14.03
CA ASP A 63 0.64 2.41 13.33
C ASP A 63 1.19 3.02 12.03
N TRP A 64 0.51 4.01 11.43
CA TRP A 64 0.85 4.53 10.11
C TRP A 64 1.14 6.03 10.12
N ARG A 65 2.42 6.40 10.03
CA ARG A 65 2.87 7.79 9.98
C ARG A 65 3.60 8.05 8.67
N MET A 66 2.96 8.81 7.79
CA MET A 66 3.52 9.19 6.49
C MET A 66 3.17 10.66 6.21
N PRO A 67 4.10 11.46 5.66
CA PRO A 67 3.81 12.82 5.19
C PRO A 67 2.71 12.82 4.14
N SER A 68 1.84 13.84 4.16
CA SER A 68 0.72 13.94 3.22
C SER A 68 1.16 14.25 1.78
N ASP A 69 2.39 14.72 1.62
CA ASP A 69 3.08 15.15 0.40
C ASP A 69 4.13 14.12 -0.09
N ALA A 70 4.18 12.92 0.50
CA ALA A 70 5.08 11.87 0.08
C ALA A 70 4.86 11.44 -1.39
N CYS A 71 5.95 11.24 -2.13
CA CYS A 71 5.92 10.84 -3.55
C CYS A 71 6.08 9.32 -3.74
N SER A 72 5.20 8.71 -4.53
CA SER A 72 5.23 7.25 -4.80
C SER A 72 6.18 6.83 -5.92
N LYS A 73 6.86 7.77 -6.60
CA LYS A 73 7.64 7.51 -7.82
C LYS A 73 8.66 6.38 -7.63
N LEU A 74 9.47 6.45 -6.57
CA LEU A 74 10.48 5.44 -6.24
C LEU A 74 9.90 4.03 -6.00
N TRP A 75 8.63 3.92 -5.64
CA TRP A 75 7.94 2.64 -5.47
C TRP A 75 7.44 2.11 -6.80
N LEU A 76 6.89 2.98 -7.65
CA LEU A 76 6.38 2.62 -8.98
C LEU A 76 7.51 2.23 -9.94
N ASP A 77 8.68 2.87 -9.84
CA ASP A 77 9.86 2.54 -10.66
C ASP A 77 10.42 1.13 -10.36
N LYS A 78 9.99 0.49 -9.26
CA LYS A 78 10.43 -0.84 -8.81
C LYS A 78 9.37 -1.94 -9.03
N ILE A 79 8.36 -1.67 -9.85
CA ILE A 79 7.27 -2.59 -10.18
C ILE A 79 7.30 -2.90 -11.66
#